data_AF-A0A352MW74-F1
#
_entry.id   AF-A0A352MW74-F1
#
_cell.length_a   1.000
_cell.length_b   1.000
_cell.length_c   1.000
_cell.angle_alpha   90.00
_cell.angle_beta   90.00
_cell.angle_gamma   90.00
#
_symmetry.space_group_name_H-M   'P 1'
#
loop_
_entity.id
_entity.type
_entity.pdbx_description
1 polymer ?
#
loop_
_entity_poly.entity_id
_entity_poly.type
_entity_poly.pdbx_seq_one_letter_code
_entity_poly.pdbx_strand_id
1 'polypeptide(L)'
;MQYFGVFLKYNKSKDKKLAEITRYIEEINNKNYKLDIDDNTEDELSILKNEIYKTTVMLKEVAENSRLDKANLKDSLSDISHQLKTPLTSITIMLDNILDNKDMDEDTRNDFIKDIKREIINVNFLVETLLKLSKLDANSVIFINKEEDIRKAITGEHKKCIYYM
;
A
#
# COMPACT_ATOMS: atom_id res chain seq x y z
N MET A 1 51.99 -5.77 36.16
CA MET A 1 51.25 -7.04 35.99
C MET A 1 49.75 -6.94 36.28
N GLN A 2 49.29 -6.22 37.31
CA GLN A 2 47.84 -6.18 37.68
C GLN A 2 46.94 -5.46 36.65
N TYR A 3 47.44 -4.40 36.00
CA TYR A 3 46.70 -3.66 34.96
C TYR A 3 46.44 -4.46 33.67
N PHE A 4 47.31 -5.43 33.35
CA PHE A 4 47.20 -6.22 32.12
C PHE A 4 46.01 -7.20 32.18
N GLY A 5 45.75 -7.79 33.36
CA GLY A 5 44.59 -8.69 33.55
C GLY A 5 43.25 -7.97 33.46
N VAL A 6 43.15 -6.74 33.98
CA VAL A 6 41.94 -5.90 33.87
C VAL A 6 41.68 -5.51 32.42
N PHE A 7 42.73 -5.14 31.68
CA PHE A 7 42.66 -4.81 30.26
C PHE A 7 42.19 -5.99 29.40
N LEU A 8 42.74 -7.20 29.63
CA LEU A 8 42.30 -8.41 28.92
C LEU A 8 40.85 -8.78 29.22
N LYS A 9 40.40 -8.62 30.48
CA LYS A 9 39.02 -8.90 30.88
C LYS A 9 38.02 -7.92 30.25
N TYR A 10 38.38 -6.64 30.19
CA TYR A 10 37.57 -5.60 29.55
C TYR A 10 37.40 -5.87 28.04
N ASN A 11 38.50 -6.15 27.32
CA ASN A 11 38.42 -6.48 25.89
C ASN A 11 37.57 -7.72 25.62
N LYS A 12 37.74 -8.79 26.40
CA LYS A 12 36.93 -10.01 26.24
C LYS A 12 35.44 -9.78 26.46
N SER A 13 35.07 -8.86 27.37
CA SER A 13 33.67 -8.46 27.57
C SER A 13 33.13 -7.65 26.39
N LYS A 14 33.95 -6.75 25.83
CA LYS A 14 33.60 -5.94 24.66
C LYS A 14 33.41 -6.81 23.42
N ASP A 15 34.29 -7.78 23.19
CA ASP A 15 34.19 -8.74 22.08
C ASP A 15 32.89 -9.55 22.14
N LYS A 16 32.47 -9.98 23.33
CA LYS A 16 31.20 -10.68 23.53
C LYS A 16 29.99 -9.81 23.17
N LYS A 17 29.99 -8.54 23.60
CA LYS A 17 28.91 -7.60 23.28
C LYS A 17 28.84 -7.29 21.78
N LEU A 18 30.00 -7.16 21.12
CA LEU A 18 30.05 -7.00 19.67
C LEU A 18 29.49 -8.23 18.95
N ALA A 19 29.85 -9.44 19.39
CA ALA A 19 29.29 -10.67 18.81
C ALA A 19 27.76 -10.76 18.99
N GLU A 20 27.23 -10.31 20.12
CA GLU A 20 25.78 -10.23 20.36
C GLU A 20 25.10 -9.24 19.41
N ILE A 21 25.67 -8.04 19.25
CA ILE A 21 25.17 -7.04 18.30
C ILE A 21 25.21 -7.57 16.86
N THR A 22 26.30 -8.23 16.46
CA THR A 22 26.40 -8.85 15.13
C THR A 22 25.29 -9.88 14.92
N ARG A 23 25.05 -10.74 15.90
CA ARG A 23 23.96 -11.72 15.84
C ARG A 23 22.59 -11.04 15.74
N TYR A 24 22.34 -9.94 16.45
CA TYR A 24 21.08 -9.19 16.29
C TYR A 24 20.91 -8.65 14.88
N ILE A 25 21.97 -8.11 14.27
CA ILE A 25 21.94 -7.62 12.88
C ILE A 25 21.67 -8.78 11.91
N GLU A 26 22.26 -9.96 12.12
CA GLU A 26 21.98 -11.15 11.31
C GLU A 26 20.51 -11.57 11.38
N GLU A 27 19.91 -11.57 12.56
CA GLU A 27 18.48 -11.86 12.73
C GLU A 27 17.59 -10.82 12.01
N ILE A 28 17.92 -9.52 12.13
CA ILE A 28 17.22 -8.44 11.43
C ILE A 28 17.32 -8.62 9.91
N ASN A 29 18.51 -8.98 9.39
CA ASN A 29 18.72 -9.26 7.97
C ASN A 29 17.89 -10.46 7.49
N ASN A 30 17.69 -11.45 8.35
CA ASN A 30 16.80 -12.59 8.12
C ASN A 30 15.30 -12.25 8.34
N LYS A 31 14.96 -10.96 8.52
CA LYS A 31 13.61 -10.44 8.81
C LYS A 31 13.00 -10.96 10.11
N ASN A 32 13.84 -11.45 11.03
CA ASN A 32 13.42 -11.81 12.36
C ASN A 32 13.54 -10.60 13.30
N TYR A 33 12.47 -9.83 13.39
CA TYR A 33 12.40 -8.64 14.24
C TYR A 33 12.02 -8.93 15.70
N LYS A 34 12.11 -10.19 16.16
CA LYS A 34 11.90 -10.54 17.58
C LYS A 34 13.13 -10.12 18.38
N LEU A 35 13.09 -8.91 18.91
CA LEU A 35 14.10 -8.44 19.84
C LEU A 35 13.54 -8.46 21.26
N ASP A 36 14.23 -9.19 22.12
CA ASP A 36 14.15 -9.05 23.57
C ASP A 36 15.50 -8.46 23.99
N ILE A 37 15.49 -7.17 24.33
CA ILE A 37 16.67 -6.45 24.81
C ILE A 37 16.34 -6.00 26.23
N ASP A 38 16.66 -6.86 27.19
CA ASP A 38 16.69 -6.50 28.59
C ASP A 38 18.16 -6.42 29.02
N ASP A 39 18.77 -5.24 28.89
CA ASP A 39 20.14 -5.04 29.37
C ASP A 39 20.37 -3.58 29.79
N ASN A 40 20.41 -3.35 31.10
CA ASN A 40 20.55 -2.05 31.75
C ASN A 40 22.02 -1.68 32.00
N THR A 41 22.93 -1.92 31.05
CA THR A 41 24.35 -1.54 31.22
C THR A 41 24.64 -0.16 30.65
N GLU A 42 25.19 0.74 31.47
CA GLU A 42 25.74 2.04 31.06
C GLU A 42 27.18 1.88 30.54
N ASP A 43 27.35 1.38 29.32
CA ASP A 43 28.64 1.43 28.62
C ASP A 43 28.54 2.06 27.22
N GLU A 44 29.68 2.32 26.59
CA GLU A 44 29.75 2.95 25.27
C GLU A 44 29.01 2.17 24.17
N LEU A 45 28.86 0.84 24.33
CA LEU A 45 28.13 0.01 23.37
C LEU A 45 26.61 0.04 23.59
N SER A 46 26.16 0.50 24.75
CA SER A 46 24.74 0.69 25.06
C SER A 46 24.06 1.68 24.10
N ILE A 47 24.77 2.77 23.73
CA ILE A 47 24.28 3.74 22.75
C ILE A 47 24.05 3.07 21.39
N LEU A 48 25.03 2.29 20.91
CA LEU A 48 24.93 1.56 19.65
C LEU A 48 23.77 0.54 19.67
N LYS A 49 23.62 -0.19 20.78
CA LYS A 49 22.52 -1.16 20.98
C LYS A 49 21.16 -0.48 20.88
N ASN A 50 21.00 0.69 21.51
CA ASN A 50 19.76 1.47 21.46
C ASN A 50 19.43 1.98 20.05
N GLU A 51 20.42 2.50 19.31
CA GLU A 51 20.19 2.95 17.93
C GLU A 51 19.82 1.80 16.98
N ILE A 52 20.44 0.62 17.14
CA ILE A 52 20.06 -0.59 16.40
C ILE A 52 18.64 -1.02 16.77
N TYR A 53 18.28 -0.95 18.05
CA TYR A 53 16.94 -1.26 18.52
C TYR A 53 15.89 -0.35 17.85
N LYS A 54 16.09 0.98 17.90
CA LYS A 54 15.19 1.95 17.24
C LYS A 54 15.05 1.65 15.75
N THR A 55 16.15 1.36 15.08
CA THR A 55 16.15 1.00 13.65
C THR A 55 15.37 -0.29 13.41
N THR A 56 15.51 -1.28 14.29
CA THR A 56 14.77 -2.54 14.18
C THR A 56 13.28 -2.35 14.35
N VAL A 57 12.86 -1.53 15.32
CA VAL A 57 11.45 -1.18 15.51
C VAL A 57 10.89 -0.49 14.28
N MET A 58 11.60 0.51 13.73
CA MET A 58 11.20 1.17 12.48
C MET A 58 11.10 0.19 11.30
N LEU A 59 12.10 -0.70 11.12
CA LEU A 59 12.08 -1.69 10.05
C LEU A 59 10.91 -2.68 10.20
N LYS A 60 10.61 -3.10 11.43
CA LYS A 60 9.47 -3.95 11.73
C LYS A 60 8.16 -3.27 11.38
N GLU A 61 7.98 -2.02 11.80
CA GLU A 61 6.78 -1.22 11.50
C GLU A 61 6.60 -1.04 9.99
N VAL A 62 7.67 -0.68 9.27
CA VAL A 62 7.64 -0.57 7.80
C VAL A 62 7.27 -1.91 7.14
N ALA A 63 7.82 -3.03 7.63
CA ALA A 63 7.51 -4.35 7.11
C ALA A 63 6.05 -4.76 7.38
N GLU A 64 5.52 -4.46 8.57
CA GLU A 64 4.13 -4.72 8.95
C GLU A 64 3.16 -3.86 8.12
N ASN A 65 3.43 -2.57 7.97
CA ASN A 65 2.65 -1.67 7.12
C ASN A 65 2.65 -2.13 5.66
N SER A 66 3.82 -2.45 5.11
CA SER A 66 3.92 -2.99 3.74
C SER A 66 3.13 -4.29 3.55
N ARG A 67 3.06 -5.14 4.58
CA ARG A 67 2.26 -6.37 4.55
C ARG A 67 0.76 -6.06 4.56
N LEU A 68 0.33 -5.09 5.36
CA LEU A 68 -1.07 -4.63 5.43
C LEU A 68 -1.49 -3.99 4.10
N ASP A 69 -0.67 -3.10 3.54
CA ASP A 69 -0.95 -2.45 2.25
C ASP A 69 -1.12 -3.48 1.13
N LYS A 70 -0.26 -4.51 1.08
CA LYS A 70 -0.39 -5.61 0.12
C LYS A 70 -1.68 -6.41 0.31
N ALA A 71 -2.10 -6.63 1.55
CA ALA A 71 -3.35 -7.33 1.83
C ALA A 71 -4.56 -6.48 1.40
N ASN A 72 -4.58 -5.20 1.77
CA ASN A 72 -5.64 -4.25 1.40
C ASN A 72 -5.75 -4.10 -0.12
N LEU A 73 -4.63 -4.02 -0.83
CA LEU A 73 -4.60 -3.97 -2.29
C LEU A 73 -5.19 -5.24 -2.91
N LYS A 74 -4.82 -6.41 -2.39
CA LYS A 74 -5.35 -7.69 -2.86
C LYS A 74 -6.87 -7.77 -2.67
N ASP A 75 -7.36 -7.37 -1.50
CA ASP A 75 -8.79 -7.39 -1.19
C ASP A 75 -9.55 -6.39 -2.08
N SER A 76 -9.03 -5.17 -2.24
CA SER A 76 -9.59 -4.15 -3.13
C SER A 76 -9.65 -4.63 -4.59
N LEU A 77 -8.60 -5.28 -5.08
CA LEU A 77 -8.57 -5.83 -6.44
C LEU A 77 -9.60 -6.96 -6.61
N SER A 78 -9.77 -7.81 -5.59
CA SER A 78 -10.79 -8.85 -5.58
C SER A 78 -12.19 -8.24 -5.66
N ASP A 79 -12.48 -7.24 -4.84
CA ASP A 79 -13.78 -6.56 -4.81
C ASP A 79 -14.09 -5.86 -6.13
N ILE A 80 -13.12 -5.14 -6.70
CA ILE A 80 -13.27 -4.49 -8.01
C ILE A 80 -13.52 -5.54 -9.09
N SER A 81 -12.80 -6.67 -9.07
CA SER A 81 -13.01 -7.76 -10.02
C SER A 81 -14.44 -8.34 -9.93
N HIS A 82 -14.97 -8.49 -8.71
CA HIS A 82 -16.36 -8.89 -8.50
C HIS A 82 -17.35 -7.84 -9.02
N GLN A 83 -17.11 -6.56 -8.71
CA GLN A 83 -17.95 -5.45 -9.16
C GLN A 83 -17.96 -5.29 -10.68
N LEU A 84 -16.89 -5.67 -11.39
CA LEU A 84 -16.84 -5.68 -12.86
C LEU A 84 -17.55 -6.90 -13.45
N LYS A 85 -17.50 -8.07 -12.80
CA LYS A 85 -18.11 -9.30 -13.32
C LYS A 85 -19.63 -9.20 -13.45
N THR A 86 -20.29 -8.53 -12.50
CA THR A 86 -21.75 -8.35 -12.48
C THR A 86 -22.29 -7.59 -13.71
N PRO A 87 -21.86 -6.35 -14.00
CA PRO A 87 -22.33 -5.60 -15.17
C PRO A 87 -21.98 -6.31 -16.49
N LEU A 88 -20.80 -6.94 -16.57
CA LEU A 88 -20.42 -7.72 -17.76
C LEU A 88 -21.33 -8.93 -18.00
N THR A 89 -21.70 -9.64 -16.94
CA THR A 89 -22.64 -10.76 -17.03
C THR A 89 -24.02 -10.26 -17.46
N SER A 90 -24.47 -9.13 -16.89
CA SER A 90 -25.75 -8.52 -17.26
C SER A 90 -25.79 -8.09 -18.73
N ILE A 91 -24.74 -7.42 -19.22
CA ILE A 91 -24.59 -7.05 -20.64
C ILE A 91 -24.66 -8.30 -21.53
N THR A 92 -23.95 -9.37 -21.15
CA THR A 92 -23.92 -10.62 -21.92
C THR A 92 -25.33 -11.21 -22.03
N ILE A 93 -26.05 -11.32 -20.92
CA ILE A 93 -27.43 -11.83 -20.91
C ILE A 93 -28.36 -10.97 -21.76
N MET A 94 -28.26 -9.64 -21.67
CA MET A 94 -29.10 -8.73 -22.47
C MET A 94 -28.81 -8.88 -23.96
N LEU A 95 -27.53 -9.00 -24.35
CA LEU A 95 -27.13 -9.25 -25.73
C LEU A 95 -27.63 -10.61 -26.23
N ASP A 96 -27.50 -11.67 -25.43
CA ASP A 96 -27.99 -13.00 -25.78
C ASP A 96 -29.51 -12.98 -26.00
N ASN A 97 -30.27 -12.29 -25.14
CA ASN A 97 -31.72 -12.12 -25.32
C ASN A 97 -32.08 -11.38 -26.62
N ILE A 98 -31.36 -10.32 -26.96
CA ILE A 98 -31.54 -9.56 -28.21
C ILE A 98 -31.26 -10.42 -29.45
N LEU A 99 -30.25 -11.30 -29.37
CA LEU A 99 -29.81 -12.16 -30.47
C LEU A 99 -30.71 -13.38 -30.66
N ASP A 100 -31.13 -14.02 -29.56
CA ASP A 100 -31.96 -15.22 -29.59
C ASP A 100 -33.42 -14.91 -29.95
N ASN A 101 -33.90 -13.69 -29.62
CA ASN A 101 -35.27 -13.28 -29.88
C ASN A 101 -35.36 -12.24 -31.02
N LYS A 102 -35.43 -12.75 -32.26
CA LYS A 102 -35.49 -11.90 -33.47
C LYS A 102 -36.78 -11.09 -33.59
N ASP A 103 -37.88 -11.61 -33.03
CA ASP A 103 -39.21 -10.97 -33.07
C ASP A 103 -39.47 -10.07 -31.84
N MET A 104 -38.44 -9.78 -31.04
CA MET A 104 -38.52 -8.83 -29.93
C MET A 104 -38.95 -7.45 -30.45
N ASP A 105 -39.93 -6.85 -29.77
CA ASP A 105 -40.45 -5.53 -30.12
C ASP A 105 -39.36 -4.46 -30.00
N GLU A 106 -39.49 -3.41 -30.81
CA GLU A 106 -38.48 -2.35 -30.88
C GLU A 106 -38.30 -1.61 -29.55
N ASP A 107 -39.38 -1.41 -28.79
CA ASP A 107 -39.31 -0.68 -27.52
C ASP A 107 -38.47 -1.46 -26.49
N THR A 108 -38.75 -2.74 -26.29
CA THR A 108 -37.97 -3.64 -25.42
C THR A 108 -36.52 -3.75 -25.89
N ARG A 109 -36.28 -3.89 -27.20
CA ARG A 109 -34.93 -3.94 -27.77
C ARG A 109 -34.15 -2.66 -27.46
N ASN A 110 -34.80 -1.51 -27.61
CA ASN A 110 -34.22 -0.20 -27.31
C ASN A 110 -33.91 -0.05 -25.81
N ASP A 111 -34.75 -0.57 -24.92
CA ASP A 111 -34.51 -0.53 -23.49
C ASP A 111 -33.31 -1.40 -23.08
N PHE A 112 -33.18 -2.62 -23.63
CA PHE A 112 -31.96 -3.41 -23.43
C PHE A 112 -30.70 -2.70 -23.92
N ILE A 113 -30.74 -2.04 -25.09
CA ILE A 113 -29.59 -1.29 -25.62
C ILE A 113 -29.23 -0.12 -24.68
N LYS A 114 -30.23 0.59 -24.12
CA LYS A 114 -29.98 1.66 -23.13
C LYS A 114 -29.36 1.10 -21.85
N ASP A 115 -29.85 -0.03 -21.36
CA ASP A 115 -29.31 -0.68 -20.16
C ASP A 115 -27.86 -1.14 -20.38
N ILE A 116 -27.57 -1.80 -21.51
CA ILE A 116 -26.21 -2.17 -21.90
C ILE A 116 -25.29 -0.95 -21.92
N LYS A 117 -25.74 0.17 -22.51
CA LYS A 117 -24.96 1.42 -22.54
C LYS A 117 -24.66 1.93 -21.13
N ARG A 118 -25.64 1.87 -20.21
CA ARG A 118 -25.45 2.26 -18.81
C ARG A 118 -24.42 1.37 -18.12
N GLU A 119 -24.49 0.07 -18.29
CA GLU A 119 -23.54 -0.87 -17.68
C GLU A 119 -22.11 -0.66 -18.22
N ILE A 120 -21.95 -0.37 -19.50
CA ILE A 120 -20.62 -0.04 -20.09
C ILE A 120 -20.05 1.26 -19.47
N ILE A 121 -20.89 2.28 -19.25
CA ILE A 121 -20.47 3.53 -18.59
C ILE A 121 -20.00 3.24 -17.16
N ASN A 122 -20.73 2.40 -16.42
CA ASN A 122 -20.37 2.00 -15.06
C ASN A 122 -19.02 1.27 -15.03
N VAL A 123 -18.82 0.31 -15.94
CA VAL A 123 -17.54 -0.41 -16.09
C VAL A 123 -16.39 0.55 -16.38
N ASN A 124 -16.56 1.50 -17.30
CA ASN A 124 -15.54 2.50 -17.60
C ASN A 124 -15.20 3.36 -16.39
N PHE A 125 -16.21 3.79 -15.61
CA PHE A 125 -16.00 4.55 -14.38
C PHE A 125 -15.19 3.76 -13.33
N LEU A 126 -15.50 2.48 -13.15
CA LEU A 126 -14.75 1.60 -12.23
C LEU A 126 -13.29 1.45 -12.68
N VAL A 127 -13.04 1.24 -13.98
CA VAL A 127 -11.69 1.13 -14.55
C VAL A 127 -10.91 2.44 -14.37
N GLU A 128 -11.52 3.60 -14.66
CA GLU A 128 -10.88 4.89 -14.43
C GLU A 128 -10.51 5.12 -12.97
N THR A 129 -11.40 4.72 -12.05
CA THR A 129 -11.17 4.85 -10.61
C THR A 129 -9.98 4.00 -10.18
N LEU A 130 -9.89 2.76 -10.67
CA LEU A 130 -8.75 1.87 -10.42
C LEU A 130 -7.43 2.46 -10.95
N LEU A 131 -7.44 3.04 -12.16
CA LEU A 131 -6.26 3.70 -12.73
C LEU A 131 -5.82 4.92 -11.92
N LYS A 132 -6.77 5.74 -11.45
CA LYS A 132 -6.47 6.90 -10.57
C LYS A 132 -5.86 6.46 -9.25
N LEU A 133 -6.40 5.40 -8.65
CA LEU A 133 -5.87 4.82 -7.41
C LEU A 133 -4.45 4.27 -7.62
N SER A 134 -4.22 3.52 -8.70
CA SER A 134 -2.89 3.00 -9.02
C SER A 134 -1.84 4.10 -9.23
N LYS A 135 -2.24 5.25 -9.82
CA LYS A 135 -1.35 6.41 -9.95
C LYS A 135 -1.01 7.04 -8.60
N LEU A 136 -1.99 7.12 -7.68
CA LEU A 136 -1.78 7.61 -6.32
C LEU A 136 -0.80 6.71 -5.56
N ASP A 137 -1.00 5.39 -5.60
CA ASP A 137 -0.13 4.42 -4.92
C ASP A 137 1.30 4.40 -5.45
N ALA A 138 1.50 4.68 -6.74
CA ALA A 138 2.83 4.76 -7.33
C ALA A 138 3.66 5.99 -6.90
N ASN A 139 3.16 6.80 -5.95
CA ASN A 139 3.71 8.13 -5.61
C ASN A 139 3.89 9.03 -6.86
N SER A 140 3.16 8.72 -7.94
CA SER A 140 3.28 9.40 -9.22
C SER A 140 2.37 10.63 -9.32
N VAL A 141 1.54 10.86 -8.31
CA VAL A 141 0.68 12.03 -8.21
C VAL A 141 1.39 13.13 -7.43
N ILE A 142 1.69 14.22 -8.10
CA ILE A 142 2.24 15.43 -7.49
C ILE A 142 1.08 16.26 -6.95
N PHE A 143 0.98 16.37 -5.64
CA PHE A 143 0.05 17.30 -5.01
C PHE A 143 0.58 18.72 -5.13
N ILE A 144 -0.11 19.56 -5.91
CA ILE A 144 0.20 20.98 -6.03
C ILE A 144 -0.55 21.70 -4.91
N ASN A 145 0.17 22.08 -3.85
CA ASN A 145 -0.39 22.95 -2.81
C ASN A 145 -0.36 24.40 -3.31
N LYS A 146 -1.55 24.98 -3.53
CA LYS A 146 -1.73 26.37 -3.95
C LYS A 146 -2.84 27.00 -3.11
N GLU A 147 -2.60 28.19 -2.57
CA GLU A 147 -3.65 28.98 -1.93
C GLU A 147 -4.68 29.42 -2.97
N GLU A 148 -5.95 29.07 -2.74
CA GLU A 148 -7.07 29.38 -3.63
C GLU A 148 -8.25 29.92 -2.83
N ASP A 149 -8.98 30.89 -3.40
CA ASP A 149 -10.21 31.41 -2.80
C ASP A 149 -11.30 30.34 -2.86
N ILE A 150 -11.79 29.92 -1.68
CA ILE A 150 -12.82 28.89 -1.52
C ILE A 150 -14.05 29.18 -2.40
N ARG A 151 -14.43 30.46 -2.58
CA ARG A 151 -15.58 30.83 -3.42
C ARG A 151 -15.33 30.51 -4.89
N LYS A 152 -14.10 30.71 -5.38
CA LYS A 152 -13.70 30.37 -6.76
C LYS A 152 -13.58 28.86 -6.98
N ALA A 153 -13.20 28.11 -5.93
CA ALA A 153 -13.14 26.65 -5.98
C ALA A 153 -14.54 26.03 -6.10
N ILE A 154 -15.53 26.57 -5.39
CA ILE A 154 -16.91 26.06 -5.37
C ILE A 154 -17.68 26.43 -6.65
N THR A 155 -17.40 27.59 -7.28
CA THR A 155 -18.07 28.00 -8.53
C THR A 155 -17.57 27.26 -9.78
N GLY A 156 -16.57 26.38 -9.65
CA GLY A 156 -16.13 25.48 -10.72
C GLY A 156 -15.27 26.13 -11.82
N GLU A 157 -14.77 27.35 -11.62
CA GLU A 157 -13.92 28.06 -12.59
C GLU A 157 -12.51 27.44 -12.74
N HIS A 158 -12.11 26.51 -11.86
CA HIS A 158 -10.83 25.81 -11.94
C HIS A 158 -10.99 24.28 -11.99
N LYS A 159 -11.22 23.74 -13.20
CA LYS A 159 -11.20 22.29 -13.51
C LYS A 159 -9.79 21.69 -13.68
N LYS A 160 -8.72 22.31 -13.20
CA LYS A 160 -7.32 21.90 -13.52
C LYS A 160 -6.39 21.74 -12.32
N CYS A 161 -6.88 21.22 -11.19
CA CYS A 161 -6.00 20.90 -10.06
C CYS A 161 -5.58 19.42 -9.99
N ILE A 162 -6.09 18.56 -10.88
CA ILE A 162 -5.70 17.14 -10.95
C ILE A 162 -5.53 16.72 -12.42
N TYR A 163 -4.67 17.40 -13.15
CA TYR A 163 -4.18 16.92 -14.44
C TYR A 163 -2.71 17.28 -14.52
N TYR A 164 -1.83 16.30 -14.33
CA TYR A 164 -0.53 16.13 -15.02
C TYR A 164 0.21 14.91 -14.45
N MET A 165 -0.14 13.73 -14.98
CA MET A 165 0.69 12.58 -15.42
C MET A 165 -0.20 11.35 -15.62
#